data_AF-A0A417FL79-F1
#
_entry.id   AF-A0A417FL79-F1
#
_cell.length_a   1.000
_cell.length_b   1.000
_cell.length_c   1.000
_cell.angle_alpha   90.00
_cell.angle_beta   90.00
_cell.angle_gamma   90.00
#
_symmetry.space_group_name_H-M   'P 1'
#
loop_
_entity.id
_entity.type
_entity.pdbx_description
1 polymer ?
#
loop_
_entity_poly.entity_id
_entity_poly.type
_entity_poly.pdbx_seq_one_letter_code
_entity_poly.pdbx_strand_id
1 'polypeptide(L)'
;MNTELKNAVLATDLKAQYDACAKKLLGYKDILARILIEAVEEFRRMSPDEVKLLIEDDVHIGKIPIDPGLTNVVVGVDEDGKEIIGMNTVNEEEKLDILKNEYHIPMEKSIKEDVKVMCNLSEGIEERGIIKGREEGRTELLKQQVQKKLAKGQSIEVIAEDLVEDVEVIQAIVDEIQTEK
;
A
#
# COMPACT_ATOMS: atom_id res chain seq x y z
N MET A 1 16.16 18.60 8.93
CA MET A 1 15.65 17.84 7.77
C MET A 1 14.40 17.12 8.26
N ASN A 2 13.23 17.59 7.84
CA ASN A 2 11.93 17.22 8.41
C ASN A 2 11.67 15.71 8.20
N THR A 3 11.38 14.98 9.28
CA THR A 3 11.23 13.51 9.28
C THR A 3 10.13 13.06 8.32
N GLU A 4 9.08 13.88 8.19
CA GLU A 4 7.98 13.71 7.24
C GLU A 4 8.44 13.64 5.78
N LEU A 5 9.37 14.52 5.39
CA LEU A 5 9.89 14.56 4.02
C LEU A 5 10.69 13.29 3.71
N LYS A 6 11.47 12.79 4.68
CA LYS A 6 12.21 11.52 4.53
C LYS A 6 11.24 10.35 4.38
N ASN A 7 10.20 10.30 5.22
CA ASN A 7 9.21 9.24 5.20
C ASN A 7 8.39 9.24 3.90
N ALA A 8 8.03 10.42 3.37
CA ALA A 8 7.33 10.55 2.10
C ALA A 8 8.19 10.08 0.91
N VAL A 9 9.47 10.44 0.89
CA VAL A 9 10.41 9.98 -0.16
C VAL A 9 10.57 8.46 -0.11
N LEU A 10 10.77 7.90 1.08
CA LEU A 10 10.91 6.44 1.25
C LEU A 10 9.62 5.70 0.84
N ALA A 11 8.44 6.20 1.24
CA ALA A 11 7.15 5.61 0.86
C ALA A 11 6.95 5.61 -0.66
N THR A 12 7.31 6.71 -1.32
CA THR A 12 7.25 6.83 -2.78
C THR A 12 8.18 5.82 -3.46
N ASP A 13 9.39 5.65 -2.91
CA ASP A 13 10.38 4.69 -3.42
C ASP A 13 9.88 3.25 -3.36
N LEU A 14 9.25 2.81 -2.26
CA LEU A 14 8.77 1.42 -2.17
C LEU A 14 7.57 1.16 -3.05
N LYS A 15 6.66 2.13 -3.18
CA LYS A 15 5.53 2.00 -4.10
C LYS A 15 6.03 1.90 -5.54
N ALA A 16 7.04 2.68 -5.91
CA ALA A 16 7.68 2.58 -7.21
C ALA A 16 8.39 1.23 -7.42
N GLN A 17 9.09 0.72 -6.39
CA GLN A 17 9.71 -0.61 -6.43
C GLN A 17 8.67 -1.72 -6.57
N TYR A 18 7.55 -1.62 -5.84
CA TYR A 18 6.45 -2.56 -5.92
C TYR A 18 5.83 -2.60 -7.33
N ASP A 19 5.54 -1.43 -7.90
CA ASP A 19 5.05 -1.30 -9.28
C ASP A 19 6.03 -1.92 -10.30
N ALA A 20 7.33 -1.62 -10.18
CA ALA A 20 8.36 -2.18 -11.06
C ALA A 20 8.45 -3.71 -10.96
N CYS A 21 8.44 -4.25 -9.73
CA CYS A 21 8.44 -5.70 -9.49
C CYS A 21 7.16 -6.36 -9.97
N ALA A 22 5.99 -5.75 -9.78
CA ALA A 22 4.71 -6.26 -10.28
C ALA A 22 4.73 -6.41 -11.79
N LYS A 23 5.18 -5.36 -12.51
CA LYS A 23 5.27 -5.39 -13.97
C LYS A 23 6.26 -6.43 -14.46
N LYS A 24 7.41 -6.57 -13.79
CA LYS A 24 8.38 -7.62 -14.10
C LYS A 24 7.77 -9.01 -13.92
N LEU A 25 7.07 -9.24 -12.81
CA LEU A 25 6.40 -10.52 -12.53
C LEU A 25 5.33 -10.82 -13.58
N LEU A 26 4.53 -9.83 -13.98
CA LEU A 26 3.56 -9.98 -15.07
C LEU A 26 4.22 -10.21 -16.44
N GLY A 27 5.50 -9.91 -16.60
CA GLY A 27 6.25 -10.11 -17.84
C GLY A 27 6.73 -11.54 -18.08
N TYR A 28 6.64 -12.45 -17.11
CA TYR A 28 6.98 -13.85 -17.34
C TYR A 28 5.99 -14.48 -18.33
N LYS A 29 6.51 -15.15 -19.37
CA LYS A 29 5.67 -15.71 -20.43
C LYS A 29 4.62 -16.70 -19.92
N ASP A 30 4.93 -17.46 -18.87
CA ASP A 30 3.98 -18.38 -18.23
C ASP A 30 2.77 -17.64 -17.63
N ILE A 31 3.01 -16.47 -17.03
CA ILE A 31 1.96 -15.61 -16.47
C ILE A 31 1.20 -14.92 -17.60
N LEU A 32 1.89 -14.35 -18.59
CA LEU A 32 1.26 -13.72 -19.75
C LEU A 32 0.38 -14.68 -20.54
N ALA A 33 0.85 -15.91 -20.78
CA ALA A 33 0.08 -16.93 -21.48
C ALA A 33 -1.26 -17.19 -20.78
N ARG A 34 -1.24 -17.28 -19.44
CA ARG A 34 -2.45 -17.45 -18.65
C ARG A 34 -3.37 -16.22 -18.75
N ILE A 35 -2.82 -15.02 -18.64
CA ILE A 35 -3.58 -13.78 -18.79
C ILE A 35 -4.26 -13.72 -20.16
N LEU A 36 -3.55 -14.03 -21.24
CA LEU A 36 -4.08 -14.03 -22.59
C LEU A 36 -5.23 -15.02 -22.77
N ILE A 37 -5.12 -16.24 -22.23
CA ILE A 37 -6.17 -17.26 -22.30
C ILE A 37 -7.47 -16.78 -21.64
N GLU A 38 -7.36 -16.08 -20.50
CA GLU A 38 -8.52 -15.60 -19.75
C GLU A 38 -9.10 -14.29 -20.32
N ALA A 39 -8.23 -13.39 -20.81
CA ALA A 39 -8.62 -12.05 -21.23
C ALA A 39 -8.99 -11.94 -22.73
N VAL A 40 -8.50 -12.85 -23.58
CA VAL A 40 -8.62 -12.75 -25.04
C VAL A 40 -9.29 -14.01 -25.59
N GLU A 41 -10.44 -13.84 -26.26
CA GLU A 41 -11.30 -14.96 -26.66
C GLU A 41 -10.63 -15.96 -27.61
N GLU A 42 -9.76 -15.46 -28.49
CA GLU A 42 -9.01 -16.24 -29.47
C GLU A 42 -8.08 -17.27 -28.82
N PHE A 43 -7.58 -16.98 -27.61
CA PHE A 43 -6.66 -17.85 -26.89
C PHE A 43 -7.38 -18.82 -25.94
N ARG A 44 -8.69 -18.68 -25.71
CA ARG A 44 -9.45 -19.46 -24.70
C ARG A 44 -9.42 -20.98 -24.92
N ARG A 45 -9.21 -21.43 -26.17
CA ARG A 45 -9.15 -22.86 -26.54
C ARG A 45 -7.72 -23.40 -26.67
N MET A 46 -6.72 -22.57 -26.41
CA MET A 46 -5.31 -22.94 -26.50
C MET A 46 -4.79 -23.36 -25.13
N SER A 47 -3.79 -24.23 -25.12
CA SER A 47 -3.04 -24.56 -23.90
C SER A 47 -2.02 -23.46 -23.56
N PRO A 48 -1.68 -23.26 -22.27
CA PRO A 48 -0.66 -22.30 -21.86
C PRO A 48 0.68 -22.46 -22.59
N ASP A 49 1.11 -23.69 -22.84
CA ASP A 49 2.36 -23.98 -23.56
C ASP A 49 2.32 -23.52 -25.03
N GLU A 50 1.17 -23.67 -25.70
CA GLU A 50 0.99 -23.18 -27.07
C GLU A 50 1.01 -21.65 -27.10
N VAL A 51 0.30 -20.99 -26.18
CA VAL A 51 0.29 -19.52 -26.10
C VAL A 51 1.67 -18.97 -25.77
N LYS A 52 2.41 -19.63 -24.87
CA LYS A 52 3.79 -19.26 -24.51
C LYS A 52 4.72 -19.21 -25.71
N LEU A 53 4.55 -20.10 -26.70
CA LEU A 53 5.33 -20.12 -27.95
C LEU A 53 4.96 -18.99 -28.91
N LEU A 54 3.77 -18.41 -28.78
CA LEU A 54 3.32 -17.28 -29.59
C LEU A 54 3.76 -15.92 -29.03
N ILE A 55 4.23 -15.88 -27.78
CA ILE A 55 4.75 -14.66 -27.16
C ILE A 55 6.21 -14.48 -27.58
N GLU A 56 6.51 -13.32 -28.18
CA GLU A 56 7.88 -12.94 -28.56
C GLU A 56 8.84 -12.94 -27.35
N ASP A 57 10.13 -13.17 -27.59
CA ASP A 57 11.14 -13.25 -26.52
C ASP A 57 11.39 -11.90 -25.82
N ASP A 58 11.17 -10.78 -26.50
CA ASP A 58 11.45 -9.44 -25.98
C ASP A 58 10.17 -8.78 -25.42
N VAL A 59 9.74 -9.25 -24.24
CA VAL A 59 8.60 -8.66 -23.53
C VAL A 59 8.99 -7.29 -22.97
N HIS A 60 8.33 -6.24 -23.47
CA HIS A 60 8.62 -4.87 -23.07
C HIS A 60 7.92 -4.50 -21.77
N ILE A 61 8.71 -4.15 -20.74
CA ILE A 61 8.20 -3.71 -19.44
C ILE A 61 8.10 -2.19 -19.38
N GLY A 62 6.90 -1.67 -19.11
CA GLY A 62 6.65 -0.23 -18.99
C GLY A 62 7.38 0.40 -17.80
N LYS A 63 8.13 1.48 -18.04
CA LYS A 63 8.91 2.20 -17.01
C LYS A 63 8.15 3.34 -16.32
N ILE A 64 7.01 3.74 -16.88
CA ILE A 64 6.16 4.79 -16.31
C ILE A 64 5.44 4.20 -15.11
N PRO A 65 5.63 4.74 -13.88
CA PRO A 65 4.94 4.25 -12.70
C PRO A 65 3.43 4.26 -12.90
N ILE A 66 2.75 3.17 -12.54
CA ILE A 66 1.30 3.17 -12.41
C ILE A 66 1.03 3.48 -10.94
N ASP A 67 0.27 4.54 -10.66
CA ASP A 67 -0.05 4.90 -9.28
C ASP A 67 -1.03 3.88 -8.69
N PRO A 68 -0.63 3.01 -7.74
CA PRO A 68 -1.51 2.01 -7.18
C PRO A 68 -2.32 2.65 -6.05
N GLY A 69 -3.62 2.81 -6.27
CA GLY A 69 -4.53 3.33 -5.27
C GLY A 69 -5.65 2.34 -5.00
N LEU A 70 -5.46 1.50 -3.98
CA LEU A 70 -6.48 0.67 -3.31
C LEU A 70 -6.94 -0.58 -4.10
N THR A 71 -6.93 -1.73 -3.42
CA THR A 71 -7.50 -2.99 -3.91
C THR A 71 -9.02 -2.93 -3.80
N ASN A 72 -9.80 -3.55 -4.69
CA ASN A 72 -11.28 -3.48 -4.56
C ASN A 72 -11.83 -4.37 -3.43
N VAL A 73 -10.98 -4.94 -2.57
CA VAL A 73 -11.40 -5.84 -1.48
C VAL A 73 -11.81 -5.02 -0.26
N VAL A 74 -13.11 -4.97 -0.01
CA VAL A 74 -13.71 -4.39 1.19
C VAL A 74 -13.41 -5.31 2.38
N VAL A 75 -12.61 -4.86 3.34
CA VAL A 75 -12.31 -5.57 4.60
C VAL A 75 -13.10 -5.03 5.79
N GLY A 76 -13.88 -3.96 5.60
CA GLY A 76 -14.73 -3.39 6.63
C GLY A 76 -15.41 -2.11 6.18
N VAL A 77 -16.03 -1.42 7.11
CA VAL A 77 -16.57 -0.07 6.95
C VAL A 77 -16.09 0.79 8.11
N ASP A 78 -15.75 2.05 7.85
CA ASP A 78 -15.38 3.02 8.88
C ASP A 78 -16.63 3.52 9.64
N GLU A 79 -16.42 4.38 10.65
CA GLU A 79 -17.49 4.94 11.48
C GLU A 79 -18.49 5.80 10.69
N ASP A 80 -18.09 6.29 9.51
CA ASP A 80 -18.92 7.06 8.58
C ASP A 80 -19.58 6.18 7.50
N GLY A 81 -19.39 4.86 7.55
CA GLY A 81 -19.96 3.90 6.61
C GLY A 81 -19.22 3.81 5.27
N LYS A 82 -18.00 4.34 5.15
CA LYS A 82 -17.17 4.17 3.96
C LYS A 82 -16.43 2.83 4.01
N GLU A 83 -16.33 2.19 2.86
CA GLU A 83 -15.63 0.92 2.69
C GLU A 83 -14.14 1.06 3.04
N ILE A 84 -13.67 0.23 3.97
CA ILE A 84 -12.25 0.05 4.27
C ILE A 84 -11.74 -0.99 3.28
N ILE A 85 -10.76 -0.60 2.48
CA ILE A 85 -10.10 -1.45 1.51
C ILE A 85 -8.88 -2.11 2.15
N GLY A 86 -8.75 -3.45 2.07
CA GLY A 86 -7.68 -4.18 2.77
C GLY A 86 -6.74 -4.97 1.87
N MET A 87 -5.58 -5.34 2.44
CA MET A 87 -4.48 -6.01 1.74
C MET A 87 -4.76 -7.51 1.51
N ASN A 88 -4.13 -8.06 0.47
CA ASN A 88 -4.22 -9.48 0.11
C ASN A 88 -3.82 -10.37 1.31
N THR A 89 -4.75 -11.20 1.80
CA THR A 89 -4.61 -12.01 3.03
C THR A 89 -3.76 -13.28 2.86
N VAL A 90 -3.28 -13.53 1.64
CA VAL A 90 -2.55 -14.75 1.30
C VAL A 90 -1.05 -14.56 1.58
N ASN A 91 -0.46 -15.49 2.34
CA ASN A 91 0.96 -15.48 2.68
C ASN A 91 1.86 -15.89 1.48
N GLU A 92 3.18 -15.75 1.60
CA GLU A 92 4.13 -16.08 0.52
C GLU A 92 3.99 -17.54 0.03
N GLU A 93 3.93 -18.50 0.94
CA GLU A 93 3.86 -19.93 0.60
C GLU A 93 2.57 -20.26 -0.14
N GLU A 94 1.44 -19.74 0.35
CA GLU A 94 0.12 -19.94 -0.24
C GLU A 94 0.00 -19.24 -1.60
N LYS A 95 0.61 -18.07 -1.80
CA LYS A 95 0.73 -17.42 -3.13
C LYS A 95 1.47 -18.31 -4.11
N LEU A 96 2.62 -18.87 -3.70
CA LEU A 96 3.39 -19.77 -4.54
C LEU A 96 2.62 -21.07 -4.83
N ASP A 97 1.87 -21.58 -3.87
CA ASP A 97 1.05 -22.78 -4.04
C ASP A 97 -0.09 -22.55 -5.04
N ILE A 98 -0.81 -21.44 -4.92
CA ILE A 98 -1.86 -21.03 -5.86
C ILE A 98 -1.29 -20.90 -7.27
N LEU A 99 -0.18 -20.18 -7.45
CA LEU A 99 0.46 -20.02 -8.75
C LEU A 99 0.82 -21.38 -9.37
N LYS A 100 1.33 -22.30 -8.55
CA LYS A 100 1.76 -23.63 -8.99
C LYS A 100 0.59 -24.57 -9.30
N ASN A 101 -0.36 -24.69 -8.38
CA ASN A 101 -1.35 -25.77 -8.39
C ASN A 101 -2.66 -25.34 -9.05
N GLU A 102 -3.08 -24.08 -8.86
CA GLU A 102 -4.32 -23.58 -9.45
C GLU A 102 -4.08 -23.04 -10.86
N TYR A 103 -3.05 -22.20 -11.02
CA TYR A 103 -2.74 -21.56 -12.30
C TYR A 103 -1.76 -22.38 -13.16
N HIS A 104 -1.22 -23.46 -12.61
CA HIS A 104 -0.29 -24.36 -13.32
C HIS A 104 0.96 -23.63 -13.83
N ILE A 105 1.39 -22.58 -13.13
CA ILE A 105 2.58 -21.80 -13.47
C ILE A 105 3.81 -22.54 -12.92
N PRO A 106 4.84 -22.83 -13.73
CA PRO A 106 6.06 -23.45 -13.25
C PRO A 106 6.75 -22.52 -12.25
N MET A 107 7.02 -23.04 -11.05
CA MET A 107 7.70 -22.29 -9.99
C MET A 107 9.20 -22.22 -10.23
N GLU A 108 9.58 -21.55 -11.32
CA GLU A 108 10.97 -21.22 -11.64
C GLU A 108 11.58 -20.35 -10.54
N LYS A 109 12.91 -20.41 -10.41
CA LYS A 109 13.64 -19.67 -9.37
C LYS A 109 13.38 -18.17 -9.46
N SER A 110 13.35 -17.63 -10.67
CA SER A 110 13.11 -16.21 -10.98
C SER A 110 11.72 -15.74 -10.53
N ILE A 111 10.67 -16.52 -10.83
CA ILE A 111 9.30 -16.24 -10.39
C ILE A 111 9.20 -16.29 -8.86
N LYS A 112 9.79 -17.31 -8.21
CA LYS A 112 9.80 -17.41 -6.74
C LYS A 112 10.47 -16.21 -6.08
N GLU A 113 11.63 -15.82 -6.58
CA GLU A 113 12.39 -14.68 -6.05
C GLU A 113 11.61 -13.37 -6.23
N ASP A 114 10.98 -13.14 -7.39
CA ASP A 114 10.20 -11.93 -7.64
C ASP A 114 8.91 -11.89 -6.79
N VAL A 115 8.21 -13.02 -6.60
CA VAL A 115 7.06 -13.11 -5.68
C VAL A 115 7.49 -12.80 -4.24
N LYS A 116 8.63 -13.32 -3.80
CA LYS A 116 9.17 -13.04 -2.47
C LYS A 116 9.52 -11.56 -2.28
N VAL A 117 10.16 -10.93 -3.27
CA VAL A 117 10.44 -9.48 -3.24
C VAL A 117 9.14 -8.69 -3.10
N MET A 118 8.11 -9.05 -3.86
CA MET A 118 6.80 -8.43 -3.78
C MET A 118 6.15 -8.57 -2.40
N CYS A 119 6.22 -9.75 -1.78
CA CYS A 119 5.70 -9.97 -0.42
C CYS A 119 6.40 -9.07 0.61
N ASN A 120 7.74 -9.04 0.61
CA ASN A 120 8.51 -8.19 1.53
C ASN A 120 8.21 -6.69 1.31
N LEU A 121 8.04 -6.26 0.06
CA LEU A 121 7.65 -4.89 -0.27
C LEU A 121 6.24 -4.57 0.24
N SER A 122 5.27 -5.50 0.08
CA SER A 122 3.91 -5.34 0.63
C SER A 122 3.94 -5.18 2.15
N GLU A 123 4.62 -6.08 2.87
CA GLU A 123 4.75 -6.01 4.33
C GLU A 123 5.36 -4.68 4.78
N GLY A 124 6.44 -4.26 4.12
CA GLY A 124 7.07 -2.98 4.41
C GLY A 124 6.18 -1.77 4.11
N ILE A 125 5.26 -1.85 3.14
CA ILE A 125 4.28 -0.78 2.87
C ILE A 125 3.21 -0.77 3.97
N GLU A 126 2.71 -1.95 4.36
CA GLU A 126 1.71 -2.12 5.41
C GLU A 126 2.20 -1.58 6.76
N GLU A 127 3.37 -2.05 7.21
CA GLU A 127 3.95 -1.67 8.50
C GLU A 127 4.15 -0.15 8.59
N ARG A 128 4.63 0.47 7.50
CA ARG A 128 4.74 1.93 7.43
C ARG A 128 3.39 2.64 7.44
N GLY A 129 2.39 2.08 6.76
CA GLY A 129 1.02 2.59 6.80
C GLY A 129 0.47 2.58 8.23
N ILE A 130 0.69 1.50 8.98
CA ILE A 130 0.27 1.37 10.37
C ILE A 130 1.00 2.37 11.28
N ILE A 131 2.33 2.50 11.15
CA ILE A 131 3.12 3.46 11.93
C ILE A 131 2.62 4.88 11.68
N LYS A 132 2.50 5.25 10.40
CA LYS A 132 2.06 6.59 10.00
C LYS A 132 0.63 6.86 10.49
N GLY A 133 -0.30 5.93 10.27
CA GLY A 133 -1.68 6.08 10.73
C GLY A 133 -1.79 6.20 12.26
N ARG A 134 -0.92 5.52 13.02
CA ARG A 134 -0.86 5.66 14.47
C ARG A 134 -0.32 7.03 14.91
N GLU A 135 0.71 7.53 14.24
CA GLU A 135 1.28 8.86 14.49
C GLU A 135 0.26 9.98 14.16
N GLU A 136 -0.39 9.86 12.99
CA GLU A 136 -1.45 10.78 12.56
C GLU A 136 -2.63 10.74 13.54
N GLY A 137 -3.12 9.56 13.91
CA GLY A 137 -4.22 9.41 14.86
C GLY A 137 -3.91 9.95 16.25
N ARG A 138 -2.66 9.88 16.72
CA ARG A 138 -2.23 10.53 17.97
C ARG A 138 -2.28 12.05 17.86
N THR A 139 -1.79 12.59 16.76
CA THR A 139 -1.79 14.04 16.50
C THR A 139 -3.22 14.56 16.40
N GLU A 140 -4.10 13.87 15.67
CA GLU A 140 -5.52 14.22 15.57
C GLU A 140 -6.23 14.15 16.92
N LEU A 141 -5.98 13.12 17.72
CA LEU A 141 -6.53 13.01 19.06
C LEU A 141 -6.09 14.17 19.95
N LEU A 142 -4.81 14.55 19.89
CA LEU A 142 -4.28 15.69 20.64
C LEU A 142 -4.95 16.99 20.21
N LYS A 143 -5.09 17.25 18.90
CA LYS A 143 -5.83 18.40 18.36
C LYS A 143 -7.26 18.47 18.89
N GLN A 144 -7.99 17.34 18.88
CA GLN A 144 -9.36 17.27 19.41
C GLN A 144 -9.42 17.58 20.92
N GLN A 145 -8.46 17.09 21.70
CA GLN A 145 -8.39 17.36 23.14
C GLN A 145 -8.12 18.84 23.41
N VAL A 146 -7.16 19.44 22.71
CA VAL A 146 -6.85 20.88 22.79
C VAL A 146 -8.09 21.71 22.43
N GLN A 147 -8.76 21.41 21.32
CA GLN A 147 -9.96 22.13 20.88
C GLN A 147 -11.09 22.06 21.94
N LYS A 148 -11.33 20.88 22.52
CA LYS A 148 -12.33 20.69 23.58
C LYS A 148 -12.00 21.47 24.86
N LYS A 149 -10.71 21.56 25.24
CA LYS A 149 -10.26 22.30 26.41
C LYS A 149 -10.30 23.83 26.19
N LEU A 150 -9.93 24.30 25.00
CA LEU A 150 -10.08 25.70 24.58
C LEU A 150 -11.54 26.15 24.59
N ALA A 151 -12.46 25.30 24.12
CA ALA A 151 -13.90 25.59 24.14
C ALA A 151 -14.46 25.73 25.58
N LYS A 152 -13.77 25.18 26.59
CA LYS A 152 -14.08 25.36 28.02
C LYS A 152 -13.42 26.59 28.64
N GLY A 153 -12.66 27.37 27.87
CA GLY A 153 -11.98 28.58 28.34
C GLY A 153 -10.69 28.32 29.14
N GLN A 154 -10.09 27.13 29.03
CA GLN A 154 -8.80 26.85 29.66
C GLN A 154 -7.67 27.62 28.94
N SER A 155 -6.69 28.11 29.70
CA SER A 155 -5.50 28.77 29.11
C SER A 155 -4.52 27.74 28.54
N ILE A 156 -3.63 28.18 27.65
CA ILE A 156 -2.67 27.32 26.95
C ILE A 156 -1.73 26.62 27.94
N GLU A 157 -1.34 27.31 29.01
CA GLU A 157 -0.46 26.77 30.05
C GLU A 157 -1.13 25.63 30.82
N VAL A 158 -2.41 25.79 31.17
CA VAL A 158 -3.19 24.75 31.85
C VAL A 158 -3.42 23.55 30.93
N ILE A 159 -3.62 23.78 29.62
CA ILE A 159 -3.78 22.71 28.65
C ILE A 159 -2.48 21.92 28.48
N ALA A 160 -1.34 22.61 28.39
CA ALA A 160 -0.01 22.00 28.31
C ALA A 160 0.28 21.13 29.55
N GLU A 161 -0.04 21.65 30.75
CA GLU A 161 0.09 20.88 31.99
C GLU A 161 -0.86 19.66 32.03
N ASP A 162 -2.15 19.85 31.69
CA ASP A 162 -3.17 18.79 31.70
C ASP A 162 -2.87 17.65 30.71
N LEU A 163 -2.29 17.99 29.55
CA LEU A 163 -1.97 17.03 28.48
C LEU A 163 -0.53 16.51 28.58
N VAL A 164 0.28 17.05 29.51
CA VAL A 164 1.69 16.72 29.69
C VAL A 164 2.48 16.94 28.39
N GLU A 165 2.26 18.10 27.79
CA GLU A 165 2.88 18.54 26.54
C GLU A 165 3.59 19.88 26.73
N ASP A 166 4.54 20.19 25.85
CA ASP A 166 5.20 21.49 25.87
C ASP A 166 4.24 22.60 25.44
N VAL A 167 4.34 23.77 26.08
CA VAL A 167 3.52 24.96 25.76
C VAL A 167 3.67 25.35 24.29
N GLU A 168 4.87 25.19 23.72
CA GLU A 168 5.15 25.46 22.30
C GLU A 168 4.36 24.53 21.36
N VAL A 169 4.22 23.24 21.73
CA VAL A 169 3.45 22.25 20.95
C VAL A 169 1.96 22.59 20.98
N ILE A 170 1.43 22.90 22.16
CA ILE A 170 0.01 23.31 22.29
C ILE A 170 -0.23 24.60 21.52
N GLN A 171 0.67 25.59 21.62
CA GLN A 171 0.55 26.85 20.89
C GLN A 171 0.50 26.61 19.38
N ALA A 172 1.39 25.78 18.83
CA ALA A 172 1.37 25.44 17.40
C ALA A 172 0.05 24.79 16.98
N ILE A 173 -0.48 23.87 17.79
CA ILE A 173 -1.78 23.23 17.55
C ILE A 173 -2.92 24.25 17.58
N VAL A 174 -2.90 25.19 18.53
CA VAL A 174 -3.91 26.25 18.61
C VAL A 174 -3.87 27.13 17.35
N ASP A 175 -2.68 27.50 16.90
CA ASP A 175 -2.48 28.33 15.71
C ASP A 175 -2.98 27.61 14.43
N GLU A 176 -2.72 26.31 14.31
CA GLU A 176 -3.28 25.46 13.24
C GLU A 176 -4.81 25.41 13.27
N ILE A 177 -5.41 25.17 14.44
CA ILE A 177 -6.88 25.13 14.60
C ILE A 177 -7.53 26.49 14.24
N GLN A 178 -6.84 27.60 14.51
CA GLN A 178 -7.34 28.94 14.20
C GLN A 178 -7.18 29.32 12.73
N THR A 179 -6.21 28.75 12.02
CA THR A 179 -5.97 29.01 10.58
C THR A 179 -6.84 28.15 9.67
N GLU A 180 -7.40 27.04 10.17
CA GLU A 180 -8.38 26.20 9.46
C GLU A 180 -9.84 26.73 9.52
N LYS A 181 -10.09 27.85 10.22
CA LYS A 181 -11.41 28.52 10.32
C LYS A 181 -11.58 29.68 9.35
#